data_AF-A0A8H3EMZ5-F1
#
_entry.id   AF-A0A8H3EMZ5-F1
#
_cell.length_a   1.000
_cell.length_b   1.000
_cell.length_c   1.000
_cell.angle_alpha   90.00
_cell.angle_beta   90.00
_cell.angle_gamma   90.00
#
_symmetry.space_group_name_H-M   'P 1'
#
loop_
_entity.id
_entity.type
_entity.pdbx_description
1 polymer ?
#
loop_
_entity_poly.entity_id
_entity_poly.type
_entity_poly.pdbx_seq_one_letter_code
_entity_poly.pdbx_strand_id
1 'polypeptide(L)'
;MDSTQKTCAKCYKAQAEVSLPLKRCAKCQNQWYCGRDCQKADWKTHKGFYGSSQQSNAQNKPQATTNFDAMPKVAGDFFKGICPDNYLHQFSEKDAFCQLIDCYRMRVEDDYTFAGDTRGLYNEDDPLADFQDFLDMAEMKNGILPSWWSDGKRRECEERAMDTRQWSDLNCAVEKRDIIKHYGDGYMPMKLRLLAEKIYGKKIEGT
;
A
#
# COMPACT_ATOMS: atom_id res chain seq x y z
N MET A 1 35.84 -21.13 10.05
CA MET A 1 34.37 -21.09 10.25
C MET A 1 33.98 -19.64 10.06
N ASP A 2 33.39 -19.32 8.90
CA ASP A 2 33.19 -17.94 8.47
C ASP A 2 31.89 -17.40 9.07
N SER A 3 32.00 -16.67 10.19
CA SER A 3 30.86 -15.96 10.78
C SER A 3 30.55 -14.74 9.94
N THR A 4 29.64 -14.86 8.98
CA THR A 4 29.13 -13.72 8.22
C THR A 4 28.53 -12.70 9.20
N GLN A 5 29.24 -11.59 9.38
CA GLN A 5 28.93 -10.58 10.38
C GLN A 5 27.62 -9.88 10.00
N LYS A 6 26.56 -10.09 10.77
CA LYS A 6 25.25 -9.48 10.52
C LYS A 6 25.31 -8.00 10.89
N THR A 7 24.91 -7.13 9.96
CA THR A 7 24.86 -5.67 10.15
C THR A 7 23.45 -5.15 9.88
N CYS A 8 23.09 -4.07 10.56
CA CYS A 8 21.84 -3.36 10.30
C CYS A 8 21.91 -2.72 8.90
N ALA A 9 20.93 -2.98 8.03
CA ALA A 9 20.92 -2.45 6.66
C ALA A 9 20.80 -0.91 6.59
N LYS A 10 20.36 -0.25 7.67
CA LYS A 10 20.21 1.21 7.71
C LYS A 10 21.35 1.95 8.39
N CYS A 11 21.67 1.57 9.63
CA CYS A 11 22.65 2.26 10.44
C CYS A 11 24.03 1.59 10.40
N TYR A 12 24.14 0.48 9.67
CA TYR A 12 25.37 -0.28 9.41
C TYR A 12 26.06 -0.88 10.64
N LYS A 13 25.52 -0.66 11.84
CA LYS A 13 26.00 -1.27 13.09
C LYS A 13 25.96 -2.79 13.01
N ALA A 14 27.06 -3.42 13.41
CA ALA A 14 27.14 -4.86 13.54
C ALA A 14 26.35 -5.36 14.75
N GLN A 15 26.04 -6.67 14.78
CA GLN A 15 25.39 -7.32 15.91
C GLN A 15 26.09 -7.06 17.26
N ALA A 16 27.42 -6.90 17.26
CA ALA A 16 28.20 -6.63 18.47
C ALA A 16 28.01 -5.20 19.01
N GLU A 17 27.54 -4.27 18.18
CA GLU A 17 27.40 -2.84 18.51
C GLU A 17 25.97 -2.46 18.94
N VAL A 18 25.06 -3.44 18.99
CA VAL A 18 23.66 -3.25 19.37
C VAL A 18 23.31 -4.13 20.55
N SER A 19 22.54 -3.58 21.50
CA SER A 19 22.14 -4.28 22.72
C SER A 19 21.16 -5.43 22.47
N LEU A 20 20.40 -5.37 21.38
CA LEU A 20 19.42 -6.36 21.00
C LEU A 20 19.87 -7.14 19.75
N PRO A 21 19.49 -8.43 19.62
CA PRO A 21 19.66 -9.19 18.40
C PRO A 21 19.03 -8.47 17.20
N LEU A 22 19.79 -8.37 16.09
CA LEU A 22 19.27 -7.89 14.82
C LEU A 22 18.11 -8.78 14.39
N LYS A 23 17.00 -8.16 14.00
CA LYS A 23 15.81 -8.84 13.53
C LYS A 23 15.81 -8.88 12.01
N ARG A 24 15.42 -10.01 11.44
CA ARG A 24 15.16 -10.12 10.00
C ARG A 24 13.88 -9.38 9.66
N CYS A 25 13.84 -8.76 8.48
CA CYS A 25 12.59 -8.27 7.93
C CYS A 25 11.60 -9.44 7.82
N ALA A 26 10.40 -9.31 8.41
CA ALA A 26 9.42 -10.40 8.50
C ALA A 26 9.00 -10.93 7.12
N LYS A 27 8.87 -10.03 6.15
CA LYS A 27 8.44 -10.33 4.78
C LYS A 27 9.56 -10.89 3.91
N CYS A 28 10.75 -10.37 4.13
CA CYS A 28 11.86 -10.45 3.20
C CYS A 28 12.86 -11.54 3.57
N GLN A 29 13.02 -11.73 4.88
CA GLN A 29 13.95 -12.60 5.57
C GLN A 29 15.45 -12.44 5.20
N ASN A 30 15.78 -11.53 4.28
CA ASN A 30 17.13 -11.31 3.76
C ASN A 30 17.83 -10.07 4.34
N GLN A 31 17.09 -9.07 4.83
CA GLN A 31 17.65 -7.86 5.44
C GLN A 31 17.54 -7.90 6.96
N TRP A 32 18.52 -7.32 7.63
CA TRP A 32 18.66 -7.29 9.10
C TRP A 32 18.56 -5.86 9.61
N TYR A 33 17.84 -5.66 10.72
CA TYR A 33 17.65 -4.35 11.34
C TYR A 33 17.82 -4.43 12.85
N CYS A 34 18.43 -3.41 13.45
CA CYS A 34 18.53 -3.30 14.91
C CYS A 34 17.22 -2.88 15.59
N GLY A 35 16.24 -2.43 14.81
CA GLY A 35 14.93 -2.01 15.29
C GLY A 35 14.02 -1.60 14.13
N ARG A 36 12.74 -1.38 14.45
CA ARG A 36 11.72 -1.00 13.45
C ARG A 36 12.02 0.38 12.84
N ASP A 37 12.65 1.30 13.58
CA ASP A 37 13.06 2.61 13.06
C ASP A 37 14.04 2.51 11.89
N CYS A 38 15.05 1.64 12.04
CA CYS A 38 16.01 1.38 10.97
C CYS A 38 15.35 0.69 9.78
N GLN A 39 14.37 -0.20 10.02
CA GLN A 39 13.59 -0.82 8.95
C GLN A 39 12.72 0.20 8.20
N LYS A 40 12.00 1.07 8.91
CA LYS A 40 11.18 2.15 8.34
C LYS A 40 12.05 3.12 7.53
N ALA A 41 13.22 3.50 8.06
CA ALA A 41 14.12 4.44 7.40
C ALA A 41 14.88 3.86 6.18
N ASP A 42 14.97 2.53 6.08
CA ASP A 42 15.48 1.83 4.89
C ASP A 42 14.37 1.42 3.92
N TRP A 43 13.10 1.56 4.32
CA TRP A 43 11.96 1.02 3.57
C TRP A 43 11.90 1.48 2.11
N LYS A 44 12.17 2.77 1.85
CA LYS A 44 12.16 3.34 0.49
C LYS A 44 13.17 2.67 -0.45
N THR A 45 14.32 2.25 0.07
CA THR A 45 15.38 1.56 -0.69
C THR A 45 15.21 0.04 -0.65
N HIS A 46 14.66 -0.49 0.43
CA HIS A 46 14.48 -1.92 0.66
C HIS A 46 13.29 -2.52 -0.11
N LYS A 47 12.16 -1.83 -0.19
CA LYS A 47 10.89 -2.37 -0.72
C LYS A 47 10.94 -2.73 -2.21
N GLY A 48 11.87 -2.13 -2.97
CA GLY A 48 12.07 -2.38 -4.40
C GLY A 48 12.60 -3.77 -4.76
N PHE A 49 13.02 -4.58 -3.79
CA PHE A 49 13.68 -5.88 -4.06
C PHE A 49 12.74 -7.10 -4.03
N TYR A 50 11.45 -6.95 -3.71
CA TYR A 50 10.51 -8.08 -3.60
C TYR A 50 9.63 -8.31 -4.83
N GLY A 51 9.85 -7.59 -5.92
CA GLY A 51 9.07 -7.71 -7.17
C GLY A 51 9.85 -8.11 -8.43
N SER A 52 11.17 -8.33 -8.35
CA SER A 52 11.96 -8.61 -9.55
C SER A 52 13.25 -9.38 -9.26
N SER A 53 13.14 -10.70 -9.20
CA SER A 53 14.21 -11.53 -9.78
C SER A 53 14.11 -11.39 -11.30
N GLN A 54 14.75 -10.37 -11.87
CA GLN A 54 15.37 -10.41 -13.21
C GLN A 54 16.14 -9.12 -13.48
N GLN A 55 17.44 -9.32 -13.66
CA GLN A 55 18.47 -8.49 -14.29
C GLN A 55 18.22 -6.99 -14.51
N SER A 56 19.15 -6.23 -13.91
CA SER A 56 19.57 -4.90 -14.33
C SER A 56 19.66 -4.74 -15.84
N ASN A 57 18.94 -3.76 -16.38
CA ASN A 57 19.56 -2.88 -17.36
C ASN A 57 18.99 -1.47 -17.20
N ALA A 58 19.87 -0.57 -16.75
CA ALA A 58 19.59 0.84 -16.62
C ALA A 58 19.53 1.48 -18.01
N GLN A 59 18.38 2.01 -18.42
CA GLN A 59 18.33 3.06 -19.44
C GLN A 59 17.25 4.10 -19.11
N ASN A 60 17.71 5.35 -19.12
CA ASN A 60 17.00 6.62 -18.93
C ASN A 60 15.59 6.68 -19.55
N LYS A 61 14.60 7.10 -18.75
CA LYS A 61 13.45 7.88 -19.23
C LYS A 61 12.89 8.78 -18.10
N PRO A 62 12.32 9.95 -18.43
CA PRO A 62 12.18 11.05 -17.51
C PRO A 62 11.19 10.73 -16.39
N GLN A 63 11.54 11.14 -15.17
CA GLN A 63 10.61 11.26 -14.05
C GLN A 63 9.45 12.13 -14.50
N ALA A 64 8.30 11.51 -14.77
CA ALA A 64 7.03 12.20 -14.71
C ALA A 64 6.76 12.51 -13.23
N THR A 65 7.26 13.65 -12.78
CA THR A 65 6.78 14.35 -11.58
C THR A 65 5.32 14.69 -11.82
N THR A 66 4.41 13.80 -11.48
CA THR A 66 2.99 14.14 -11.47
C THR A 66 2.74 14.93 -10.20
N ASN A 67 2.97 16.25 -10.28
CA ASN A 67 2.39 17.21 -9.33
C ASN A 67 0.88 17.02 -9.39
N PHE A 68 0.28 16.64 -8.28
CA PHE A 68 -1.16 16.43 -8.14
C PHE A 68 -1.93 17.77 -8.20
N ASP A 69 -1.23 18.89 -8.03
CA ASP A 69 -1.72 20.27 -8.19
C ASP A 69 -2.27 20.61 -9.59
N ALA A 70 -1.95 19.81 -10.61
CA ALA A 70 -2.44 20.02 -11.97
C ALA A 70 -3.31 18.85 -12.44
N MET A 71 -4.37 18.54 -11.69
CA MET A 71 -5.49 17.79 -12.25
C MET A 71 -6.06 18.60 -13.43
N PRO A 72 -6.01 18.12 -14.68
CA PRO A 72 -6.62 18.82 -15.79
C PRO A 72 -8.13 18.90 -15.53
N LYS A 73 -8.77 20.06 -15.73
CA LYS A 73 -10.24 20.19 -15.68
C LYS A 73 -10.96 19.18 -16.58
N VAL A 74 -10.25 18.62 -17.56
CA VAL A 74 -10.68 17.57 -18.50
C VAL A 74 -10.92 16.22 -17.82
N ALA A 75 -10.36 16.00 -16.63
CA ALA A 75 -10.59 14.77 -15.87
C ALA A 75 -12.05 14.68 -15.40
N GLY A 76 -12.72 15.81 -15.15
CA GLY A 76 -14.15 15.85 -14.75
C GLY A 76 -15.11 15.20 -15.75
N ASP A 77 -14.81 15.24 -17.05
CA ASP A 77 -15.64 14.58 -18.07
C ASP A 77 -15.26 13.11 -18.29
N PHE A 78 -14.00 12.72 -18.06
CA PHE A 78 -13.60 11.30 -18.00
C PHE A 78 -14.18 10.60 -16.76
N PHE A 79 -14.30 11.33 -15.65
CA PHE A 79 -14.81 10.84 -14.37
C PHE A 79 -16.33 10.80 -14.25
N LYS A 80 -17.09 11.44 -15.15
CA LYS A 80 -18.54 11.15 -15.25
C LYS A 80 -18.81 9.66 -15.52
N GLY A 81 -17.87 8.95 -16.15
CA GLY A 81 -17.96 7.51 -16.41
C GLY A 81 -17.41 6.62 -15.30
N ILE A 82 -16.54 7.14 -14.41
CA ILE A 82 -16.04 6.43 -13.23
C ILE A 82 -16.76 7.02 -12.03
N CYS A 83 -18.01 6.62 -11.85
CA CYS A 83 -18.74 6.95 -10.65
C CYS A 83 -18.15 6.10 -9.50
N PRO A 84 -17.56 6.70 -8.44
CA PRO A 84 -17.13 5.93 -7.28
C PRO A 84 -18.32 5.20 -6.66
N ASP A 85 -19.51 5.81 -6.75
CA ASP A 85 -20.76 5.14 -6.44
C ASP A 85 -20.97 4.05 -7.49
N ASN A 86 -21.01 2.82 -7.02
CA ASN A 86 -21.09 1.57 -7.79
C ASN A 86 -19.78 1.08 -8.43
N TYR A 87 -18.63 1.72 -8.18
CA TYR A 87 -17.35 1.29 -8.75
C TYR A 87 -17.04 -0.18 -8.44
N LEU A 88 -17.23 -0.61 -7.19
CA LEU A 88 -16.94 -1.99 -6.79
C LEU A 88 -17.97 -3.01 -7.28
N HIS A 89 -19.16 -2.56 -7.72
CA HIS A 89 -20.29 -3.43 -8.05
C HIS A 89 -20.11 -4.16 -9.38
N GLN A 90 -19.23 -3.66 -10.24
CA GLN A 90 -18.93 -4.26 -11.55
C GLN A 90 -17.94 -5.44 -11.46
N PHE A 91 -17.39 -5.71 -10.28
CA PHE A 91 -16.33 -6.71 -10.10
C PHE A 91 -16.85 -7.98 -9.44
N SER A 92 -16.10 -9.07 -9.67
CA SER A 92 -16.25 -10.28 -8.85
C SER A 92 -15.93 -9.98 -7.39
N GLU A 93 -16.44 -10.79 -6.45
CA GLU A 93 -16.15 -10.61 -5.02
C GLU A 93 -14.65 -10.53 -4.75
N LYS A 94 -13.89 -11.44 -5.37
CA LYS A 94 -12.43 -11.49 -5.25
C LYS A 94 -11.77 -10.19 -5.72
N ASP A 95 -12.15 -9.68 -6.89
CA ASP A 95 -11.53 -8.48 -7.45
C ASP A 95 -11.95 -7.23 -6.68
N ALA A 96 -13.20 -7.17 -6.21
CA ALA A 96 -13.67 -6.10 -5.34
C ALA A 96 -12.88 -6.07 -4.03
N PHE A 97 -12.60 -7.24 -3.41
CA PHE A 97 -11.74 -7.33 -2.22
C PHE A 97 -10.32 -6.82 -2.52
N CYS A 98 -9.67 -7.31 -3.58
CA CYS A 98 -8.31 -6.88 -3.94
C CYS A 98 -8.23 -5.36 -4.13
N GLN A 99 -9.21 -4.77 -4.82
CA GLN A 99 -9.22 -3.33 -5.07
C GLN A 99 -9.56 -2.51 -3.82
N LEU A 100 -10.41 -3.02 -2.92
CA LEU A 100 -10.69 -2.36 -1.64
C LEU A 100 -9.46 -2.38 -0.72
N ILE A 101 -8.73 -3.49 -0.68
CA ILE A 101 -7.48 -3.61 0.07
C ILE A 101 -6.39 -2.72 -0.54
N ASP A 102 -6.22 -2.74 -1.85
CA ASP A 102 -5.21 -1.89 -2.51
C ASP A 102 -5.58 -0.40 -2.46
N CYS A 103 -6.86 -0.06 -2.40
CA CYS A 103 -7.34 1.30 -2.12
C CYS A 103 -6.83 1.79 -0.77
N TYR A 104 -7.00 0.97 0.28
CA TYR A 104 -6.45 1.25 1.60
C TYR A 104 -4.92 1.34 1.60
N ARG A 105 -4.23 0.32 1.05
CA ARG A 105 -2.75 0.28 1.03
C ARG A 105 -2.17 1.50 0.33
N MET A 106 -2.78 1.91 -0.77
CA MET A 106 -2.36 3.07 -1.53
C MET A 106 -2.62 4.38 -0.78
N ARG A 107 -3.74 4.48 -0.05
CA ARG A 107 -4.02 5.65 0.80
C ARG A 107 -3.00 5.78 1.93
N VAL A 108 -2.70 4.68 2.63
CA VAL A 108 -1.69 4.64 3.69
C VAL A 108 -0.30 5.02 3.16
N GLU A 109 0.07 4.58 1.96
CA GLU A 109 1.31 5.00 1.30
C GLU A 109 1.34 6.51 1.03
N ASP A 110 0.26 7.05 0.47
CA ASP A 110 0.20 8.46 0.11
C ASP A 110 0.18 9.35 1.38
N ASP A 111 -0.61 9.01 2.40
CA ASP A 111 -0.67 9.77 3.67
C ASP A 111 0.73 9.78 4.35
N TYR A 112 1.45 8.66 4.35
CA TYR A 112 2.84 8.62 4.83
C TYR A 112 3.79 9.46 3.97
N THR A 113 3.67 9.37 2.64
CA THR A 113 4.62 10.01 1.72
C THR A 113 4.45 11.52 1.64
N PHE A 114 3.20 12.01 1.66
CA PHE A 114 2.88 13.43 1.42
C PHE A 114 2.52 14.18 2.70
N ALA A 115 1.85 13.55 3.67
CA ALA A 115 1.46 14.19 4.92
C ALA A 115 2.37 13.79 6.10
N GLY A 116 3.22 12.77 5.94
CA GLY A 116 4.04 12.22 7.02
C GLY A 116 3.24 11.48 8.09
N ASP A 117 1.96 11.18 7.83
CA ASP A 117 1.07 10.49 8.76
C ASP A 117 1.48 9.01 8.88
N THR A 118 1.62 8.53 10.10
CA THR A 118 2.04 7.16 10.40
C THR A 118 0.85 6.36 10.93
N ARG A 119 0.13 5.71 10.02
CA ARG A 119 -0.97 4.78 10.33
C ARG A 119 -0.78 3.41 9.66
N GLY A 120 -1.59 2.43 10.06
CA GLY A 120 -1.56 1.08 9.50
C GLY A 120 -0.14 0.47 9.48
N LEU A 121 0.31 0.06 8.30
CA LEU A 121 1.66 -0.51 8.07
C LEU A 121 2.80 0.37 8.61
N TYR A 122 2.61 1.69 8.67
CA TYR A 122 3.63 2.64 9.09
C TYR A 122 3.60 2.96 10.59
N ASN A 123 2.63 2.45 11.33
CA ASN A 123 2.54 2.61 12.78
C ASN A 123 3.11 1.38 13.53
N GLU A 124 3.09 1.41 14.86
CA GLU A 124 3.44 0.25 15.70
C GLU A 124 2.30 -0.76 15.84
N ASP A 125 1.07 -0.31 15.59
CA ASP A 125 -0.17 -1.07 15.75
C ASP A 125 -0.38 -2.14 14.67
N ASP A 126 -1.38 -2.99 14.90
CA ASP A 126 -1.83 -4.01 13.95
C ASP A 126 -2.43 -3.34 12.69
N PRO A 127 -1.86 -3.55 11.49
CA PRO A 127 -2.41 -2.98 10.26
C PRO A 127 -3.83 -3.47 9.95
N LEU A 128 -4.26 -4.61 10.50
CA LEU A 128 -5.63 -5.10 10.35
C LEU A 128 -6.63 -4.19 11.07
N ALA A 129 -6.31 -3.70 12.27
CA ALA A 129 -7.21 -2.82 13.03
C ALA A 129 -7.46 -1.50 12.27
N ASP A 130 -6.41 -0.90 11.72
CA ASP A 130 -6.52 0.32 10.92
C ASP A 130 -7.28 0.09 9.58
N PHE A 131 -7.20 -1.13 9.03
CA PHE A 131 -8.01 -1.53 7.88
C PHE A 131 -9.48 -1.78 8.25
N GLN A 132 -9.77 -2.31 9.43
CA GLN A 132 -11.13 -2.47 9.93
C GLN A 132 -11.84 -1.12 10.10
N ASP A 133 -11.15 -0.10 10.63
CA ASP A 133 -11.67 1.28 10.69
C ASP A 133 -12.00 1.81 9.28
N PHE A 134 -11.15 1.49 8.30
CA PHE A 134 -11.39 1.84 6.90
C PHE A 134 -12.63 1.13 6.31
N LEU A 135 -12.84 -0.15 6.64
CA LEU A 135 -14.02 -0.89 6.22
C LEU A 135 -15.30 -0.34 6.88
N ASP A 136 -15.24 0.07 8.15
CA ASP A 136 -16.38 0.72 8.83
C ASP A 136 -16.78 2.00 8.09
N MET A 137 -15.79 2.80 7.68
CA MET A 137 -16.04 3.99 6.86
C MET A 137 -16.68 3.63 5.51
N ALA A 138 -16.21 2.55 4.85
CA ALA A 138 -16.76 2.11 3.57
C ALA A 138 -18.22 1.63 3.71
N GLU A 139 -18.54 0.90 4.78
CA GLU A 139 -19.88 0.40 5.09
C GLU A 139 -20.88 1.51 5.40
N MET A 140 -20.41 2.62 5.96
CA MET A 140 -21.24 3.81 6.19
C MET A 140 -21.56 4.61 4.91
N LYS A 141 -20.83 4.39 3.79
CA LYS A 141 -21.06 5.14 2.54
C LYS A 141 -22.06 4.42 1.64
N ASN A 142 -23.14 5.12 1.28
CA ASN A 142 -24.08 4.63 0.30
C ASN A 142 -23.44 4.46 -1.08
N GLY A 143 -23.69 3.33 -1.74
CA GLY A 143 -23.24 3.04 -3.11
C GLY A 143 -21.78 2.59 -3.25
N ILE A 144 -20.96 2.59 -2.19
CA ILE A 144 -19.57 2.14 -2.29
C ILE A 144 -19.49 0.62 -2.35
N LEU A 145 -20.08 -0.06 -1.38
CA LEU A 145 -20.00 -1.51 -1.28
C LEU A 145 -21.09 -2.19 -2.12
N PRO A 146 -20.77 -3.30 -2.80
CA PRO A 146 -21.73 -4.05 -3.60
C PRO A 146 -22.89 -4.59 -2.78
N SER A 147 -24.02 -4.87 -3.44
CA SER A 147 -25.22 -5.42 -2.78
C SER A 147 -25.02 -6.81 -2.16
N TRP A 148 -24.02 -7.56 -2.61
CA TRP A 148 -23.63 -8.84 -2.02
C TRP A 148 -22.74 -8.69 -0.78
N TRP A 149 -22.30 -7.47 -0.44
CA TRP A 149 -21.50 -7.22 0.75
C TRP A 149 -22.29 -7.56 2.03
N SER A 150 -21.61 -8.18 2.98
CA SER A 150 -22.16 -8.62 4.26
C SER A 150 -21.04 -8.82 5.27
N ASP A 151 -21.36 -9.00 6.56
CA ASP A 151 -20.38 -9.31 7.61
C ASP A 151 -19.54 -10.56 7.32
N GLY A 152 -20.11 -11.53 6.59
CA GLY A 152 -19.37 -12.71 6.11
C GLY A 152 -18.31 -12.31 5.07
N LYS A 153 -18.70 -11.48 4.09
CA LYS A 153 -17.80 -10.98 3.04
C LYS A 153 -16.75 -10.01 3.58
N ARG A 154 -17.10 -9.25 4.63
CA ARG A 154 -16.16 -8.45 5.39
C ARG A 154 -15.03 -9.31 5.97
N ARG A 155 -15.38 -10.40 6.68
CA ARG A 155 -14.38 -11.35 7.21
C ARG A 155 -13.54 -11.99 6.11
N GLU A 156 -14.14 -12.41 5.00
CA GLU A 156 -13.39 -12.95 3.86
C GLU A 156 -12.40 -11.92 3.28
N CYS A 157 -12.78 -10.64 3.26
CA CYS A 157 -11.91 -9.54 2.83
C CYS A 157 -10.75 -9.34 3.81
N GLU A 158 -11.01 -9.31 5.12
CA GLU A 158 -10.00 -9.19 6.19
C GLU A 158 -9.00 -10.36 6.15
N GLU A 159 -9.47 -11.61 6.03
CA GLU A 159 -8.62 -12.79 5.91
C GLU A 159 -7.73 -12.72 4.66
N ARG A 160 -8.30 -12.28 3.53
CA ARG A 160 -7.54 -12.07 2.29
C ARG A 160 -6.48 -10.99 2.46
N ALA A 161 -6.80 -9.90 3.16
CA ALA A 161 -5.91 -8.78 3.39
C ALA A 161 -4.68 -9.17 4.23
N MET A 162 -4.77 -10.25 5.01
CA MET A 162 -3.67 -10.78 5.82
C MET A 162 -2.97 -12.00 5.22
N ASP A 163 -3.40 -12.49 4.04
CA ASP A 163 -2.75 -13.62 3.37
C ASP A 163 -1.46 -13.19 2.67
N THR A 164 -0.31 -13.48 3.30
CA THR A 164 1.03 -13.15 2.81
C THR A 164 1.41 -13.82 1.47
N ARG A 165 0.58 -14.74 0.97
CA ARG A 165 0.76 -15.40 -0.34
C ARG A 165 0.10 -14.62 -1.48
N GLN A 166 -0.77 -13.65 -1.17
CA GLN A 166 -1.49 -12.84 -2.14
C GLN A 166 -0.78 -11.52 -2.42
N TRP A 167 -1.18 -10.86 -3.50
CA TRP A 167 -0.69 -9.53 -3.86
C TRP A 167 -1.13 -8.45 -2.86
N SER A 168 -2.41 -8.46 -2.49
CA SER A 168 -3.06 -7.46 -1.64
C SER A 168 -2.91 -7.81 -0.16
N ASP A 169 -1.67 -7.84 0.32
CA ASP A 169 -1.32 -8.06 1.73
C ASP A 169 -1.07 -6.71 2.44
N LEU A 170 -1.75 -6.47 3.56
CA LEU A 170 -1.63 -5.25 4.37
C LEU A 170 -0.22 -5.04 4.95
N ASN A 171 0.55 -6.12 5.10
CA ASN A 171 1.93 -6.06 5.57
C ASN A 171 2.91 -5.56 4.49
N CYS A 172 2.37 -5.13 3.34
CA CYS A 172 3.12 -4.79 2.15
C CYS A 172 2.74 -3.41 1.64
N ALA A 173 3.66 -2.45 1.71
CA ALA A 173 3.48 -1.18 1.00
C ALA A 173 3.38 -1.40 -0.50
N VAL A 174 2.76 -0.45 -1.20
CA VAL A 174 2.59 -0.48 -2.64
C VAL A 174 2.88 0.87 -3.24
N GLU A 175 3.66 0.93 -4.33
CA GLU A 175 3.88 2.16 -5.06
C GLU A 175 2.95 2.31 -6.27
N LYS A 176 2.85 3.53 -6.79
CA LYS A 176 2.11 3.82 -8.03
C LYS A 176 2.47 2.87 -9.18
N ARG A 177 3.76 2.56 -9.38
CA ARG A 177 4.24 1.68 -10.46
C ARG A 177 3.79 0.23 -10.26
N ASP A 178 3.78 -0.22 -9.01
CA ASP A 178 3.37 -1.56 -8.62
C ASP A 178 1.89 -1.79 -8.93
N ILE A 179 1.03 -0.84 -8.56
CA ILE A 179 -0.40 -0.85 -8.91
C ILE A 179 -0.61 -0.88 -10.43
N ILE A 180 0.05 -0.01 -11.19
CA ILE A 180 -0.10 0.02 -12.65
C ILE A 180 0.29 -1.33 -13.26
N LYS A 181 1.41 -1.90 -12.81
CA LYS A 181 1.89 -3.19 -13.32
C LYS A 181 0.94 -4.33 -12.96
N HIS A 182 0.45 -4.38 -11.72
CA HIS A 182 -0.43 -5.45 -11.25
C HIS A 182 -1.76 -5.47 -11.99
N TYR A 183 -2.40 -4.30 -12.14
CA TYR A 183 -3.72 -4.20 -12.77
C TYR A 183 -3.66 -4.04 -14.29
N GLY A 184 -2.48 -3.78 -14.87
CA GLY A 184 -2.33 -3.51 -16.30
C GLY A 184 -3.01 -2.20 -16.75
N ASP A 185 -3.33 -1.31 -15.80
CA ASP A 185 -4.11 -0.09 -16.04
C ASP A 185 -3.37 1.14 -15.47
N GLY A 186 -2.97 2.04 -16.36
CA GLY A 186 -2.27 3.28 -16.03
C GLY A 186 -3.07 4.25 -15.17
N TYR A 187 -4.41 4.14 -15.19
CA TYR A 187 -5.32 4.97 -14.40
C TYR A 187 -5.70 4.32 -13.07
N MET A 188 -5.31 3.07 -12.82
CA MET A 188 -5.67 2.37 -11.60
C MET A 188 -5.25 3.09 -10.31
N PRO A 189 -4.04 3.65 -10.19
CA PRO A 189 -3.66 4.46 -9.02
C PRO A 189 -4.65 5.60 -8.73
N MET A 190 -5.18 6.22 -9.78
CA MET A 190 -6.11 7.34 -9.66
C MET A 190 -7.51 6.86 -9.28
N LYS A 191 -7.98 5.73 -9.83
CA LYS A 191 -9.24 5.09 -9.46
C LYS A 191 -9.26 4.75 -7.96
N LEU A 192 -8.20 4.13 -7.47
CA LEU A 192 -8.06 3.76 -6.05
C LEU A 192 -8.05 4.99 -5.13
N ARG A 193 -7.38 6.08 -5.53
CA ARG A 193 -7.38 7.34 -4.78
C ARG A 193 -8.77 7.98 -4.70
N LEU A 194 -9.50 8.03 -5.80
CA LEU A 194 -10.87 8.56 -5.82
C LEU A 194 -11.81 7.74 -4.94
N LEU A 195 -11.68 6.41 -4.97
CA LEU A 195 -12.41 5.53 -4.06
C LEU A 195 -12.06 5.82 -2.60
N ALA A 196 -10.77 5.99 -2.28
CA ALA A 196 -10.33 6.33 -0.93
C ALA A 196 -10.89 7.68 -0.47
N GLU A 197 -10.81 8.73 -1.30
CA GLU A 197 -11.38 10.05 -0.99
C GLU A 197 -12.87 9.95 -0.66
N LYS A 198 -13.63 9.14 -1.41
CA LYS A 198 -15.05 8.93 -1.16
C LYS A 198 -15.32 8.21 0.17
N ILE A 199 -14.51 7.20 0.50
CA ILE A 199 -14.63 6.44 1.76
C ILE A 199 -14.27 7.33 2.97
N TYR A 200 -13.09 7.97 2.94
CA TYR A 200 -12.62 8.83 4.03
C TYR A 200 -13.39 10.15 4.12
N GLY A 201 -14.06 10.58 3.05
CA GLY A 201 -14.76 11.88 2.98
C GLY A 201 -13.82 13.09 2.96
N LYS A 202 -12.51 12.87 2.78
CA LYS A 202 -11.50 13.93 2.71
C LYS A 202 -10.44 13.63 1.66
N LYS A 203 -9.90 14.71 1.07
CA LYS A 203 -8.70 14.63 0.23
C LYS A 203 -7.47 14.39 1.10
N ILE A 204 -6.35 14.05 0.45
CA ILE A 204 -5.05 14.06 1.13
C ILE A 204 -4.67 15.53 1.33
N GLU A 205 -4.34 15.93 2.55
CA GLU A 205 -3.85 17.28 2.82
C GLU A 205 -2.37 17.35 2.38
N GLY A 206 -2.02 18.34 1.55
CA GLY A 206 -0.67 18.49 0.98
C GLY A 206 -0.51 18.05 -0.48
N THR A 207 -1.62 17.76 -1.18
CA THR A 207 -1.69 17.56 -2.64
C THR A 207 -2.50 18.63 -3.34
#